data_AF-A0A7S0IEY4-F1
#
_entry.id   AF-A0A7S0IEY4-F1
#
_cell.length_a   1.000
_cell.length_b   1.000
_cell.length_c   1.000
_cell.angle_alpha   90.00
_cell.angle_beta   90.00
_cell.angle_gamma   90.00
#
_symmetry.space_group_name_H-M   'P 1'
#
loop_
_entity.id
_entity.type
_entity.pdbx_description
1 polymer ?
#
loop_
_entity_poly.entity_id
_entity_poly.type
_entity_poly.pdbx_seq_one_letter_code
_entity_poly.pdbx_strand_id
1 'polypeptide(L)'
;GAVAEKSDGEAIAEELEVEQESLDAFVARACARIGRGDDDAVKITAVLRANWFETPEEIAALSTSDLSAVGVPARFAMEVEAMTEEARVEAEQAAIAERLGANPAATSALGGDGGAD
;
A
#
# COMPACT_ATOMS: atom_id res chain seq x y z
N GLY A 1 -40.11 36.26 8.43
CA GLY A 1 -39.68 34.91 8.87
C GLY A 1 -40.26 33.89 7.92
N ALA A 2 -39.58 32.83 7.51
CA ALA A 2 -38.25 32.36 7.82
C ALA A 2 -37.56 31.92 6.52
N VAL A 3 -36.24 31.95 6.58
CA VAL A 3 -35.23 31.61 5.58
C VAL A 3 -35.47 30.28 4.87
N ALA A 4 -35.23 30.30 3.56
CA ALA A 4 -34.80 29.13 2.81
C ALA A 4 -33.36 28.84 3.21
N GLU A 5 -33.06 27.62 3.66
CA GLU A 5 -31.69 27.21 3.92
C GLU A 5 -31.49 25.73 3.63
N LYS A 6 -30.55 25.49 2.69
CA LYS A 6 -29.59 24.38 2.55
C LYS A 6 -30.16 22.98 2.28
N SER A 7 -29.83 22.37 1.14
CA SER A 7 -28.52 22.02 0.55
C SER A 7 -28.39 20.51 0.68
N ASP A 8 -28.37 19.87 -0.49
CA ASP A 8 -27.48 18.79 -0.88
C ASP A 8 -26.82 18.04 0.29
N GLY A 9 -27.48 16.96 0.68
CA GLY A 9 -26.85 15.85 1.38
C GLY A 9 -26.64 14.70 0.42
N GLU A 10 -26.00 14.95 -0.74
CA GLU A 10 -25.36 13.89 -1.51
C GLU A 10 -24.14 13.46 -0.71
N ALA A 11 -24.36 12.54 0.24
CA ALA A 11 -23.29 11.80 0.85
C ALA A 11 -22.71 10.91 -0.26
N ILE A 12 -21.72 11.46 -0.96
CA ILE A 12 -20.68 10.66 -1.59
C ILE A 12 -20.05 9.81 -0.48
N ALA A 13 -20.65 8.64 -0.24
CA ALA A 13 -19.85 7.50 0.13
C ALA A 13 -19.00 7.21 -1.11
N GLU A 14 -17.93 8.00 -1.24
CA GLU A 14 -16.72 7.64 -1.96
C GLU A 14 -16.28 6.37 -1.24
N GLU A 15 -16.86 5.24 -1.68
CA GLU A 15 -16.29 3.94 -1.46
C GLU A 15 -14.84 4.14 -1.85
N LEU A 16 -13.95 4.08 -0.86
CA LEU A 16 -12.55 3.79 -1.08
C LEU A 16 -12.54 2.40 -1.71
N GLU A 17 -12.88 2.35 -3.00
CA GLU A 17 -12.42 1.34 -3.92
C GLU A 17 -10.91 1.50 -3.82
N VAL A 18 -10.31 0.78 -2.87
CA VAL A 18 -8.90 0.45 -2.92
C VAL A 18 -8.81 -0.21 -4.29
N GLU A 19 -8.40 0.54 -5.30
CA GLU A 19 -8.16 0.05 -6.65
C GLU A 19 -7.18 -1.10 -6.44
N GLN A 20 -7.71 -2.33 -6.36
CA GLN A 20 -6.89 -3.51 -6.13
C GLN A 20 -5.96 -3.56 -7.33
N GLU A 21 -4.69 -3.23 -7.07
CA GLU A 21 -3.69 -3.19 -8.13
C GLU A 21 -3.72 -4.57 -8.82
N SER A 22 -3.88 -4.57 -10.13
CA SER A 22 -3.90 -5.83 -10.87
C SER A 22 -2.55 -6.52 -10.73
N LEU A 23 -2.55 -7.85 -10.63
CA LEU A 23 -1.33 -8.67 -10.56
C LEU A 23 -0.28 -8.26 -11.61
N ASP A 24 -0.73 -7.96 -12.83
CA ASP A 24 0.12 -7.50 -13.93
C ASP A 24 0.81 -6.16 -13.64
N ALA A 25 0.07 -5.18 -13.12
CA ALA A 25 0.59 -3.87 -12.76
C ALA A 25 1.59 -3.96 -11.60
N PHE A 26 1.29 -4.79 -10.60
CA PHE A 26 2.19 -5.05 -9.48
C PHE A 26 3.50 -5.70 -9.95
N VAL A 27 3.41 -6.75 -10.77
CA VAL A 27 4.59 -7.45 -11.31
C VAL A 27 5.41 -6.53 -12.21
N ALA A 28 4.77 -5.71 -13.05
CA ALA A 28 5.44 -4.73 -13.91
C ALA A 28 6.19 -3.69 -13.07
N ARG A 29 5.58 -3.17 -12.01
CA ARG A 29 6.21 -2.22 -11.08
C ARG A 29 7.40 -2.83 -10.36
N ALA A 30 7.26 -4.04 -9.83
CA ALA A 30 8.35 -4.76 -9.18
C ALA A 30 9.50 -5.04 -10.16
N CYS A 31 9.19 -5.43 -11.40
CA CYS A 31 10.19 -5.61 -12.46
C CYS A 31 10.92 -4.30 -12.81
N ALA A 32 10.20 -3.19 -12.91
CA ALA A 32 10.80 -1.89 -13.19
C ALA A 32 11.78 -1.45 -12.09
N ARG A 33 11.47 -1.71 -10.81
CA ARG A 33 12.37 -1.40 -9.68
C ARG A 33 13.69 -2.16 -9.73
N ILE A 34 13.65 -3.44 -10.13
CA ILE A 34 14.86 -4.26 -10.28
C ILE A 34 15.57 -4.07 -11.63
N GLY A 35 15.14 -3.11 -12.46
CA GLY A 35 15.73 -2.82 -13.77
C GLY A 35 15.45 -3.89 -14.83
N ARG A 36 14.38 -4.66 -14.67
CA ARG A 36 13.88 -5.61 -15.68
C ARG A 36 12.80 -4.95 -16.55
N GLY A 37 12.77 -5.35 -17.82
CA GLY A 37 11.79 -4.82 -18.78
C GLY A 37 10.44 -5.55 -18.72
N ASP A 38 9.47 -5.04 -19.48
CA ASP A 38 8.10 -5.56 -19.52
C ASP A 38 8.01 -7.03 -19.96
N ASP A 39 8.96 -7.51 -20.78
CA ASP A 39 9.02 -8.90 -21.22
C ASP A 39 9.26 -9.87 -20.04
N ASP A 40 10.09 -9.48 -19.06
CA ASP A 40 10.27 -10.23 -17.83
C ASP A 40 9.01 -10.19 -16.97
N ALA A 41 8.32 -9.05 -16.91
CA ALA A 41 7.06 -8.92 -16.17
C ALA A 41 6.01 -9.88 -16.71
N VAL A 42 5.81 -9.94 -18.03
CA VAL A 42 4.87 -10.87 -18.68
C VAL A 42 5.22 -12.33 -18.37
N LYS A 43 6.50 -12.69 -18.42
CA LYS A 43 6.96 -14.06 -18.09
C LYS A 43 6.70 -14.41 -16.63
N ILE A 44 6.99 -13.49 -15.71
CA ILE A 44 6.79 -13.70 -14.28
C ILE A 44 5.29 -13.79 -13.96
N THR A 45 4.46 -12.90 -14.53
CA THR A 45 3.00 -12.98 -14.42
C THR A 45 2.45 -14.30 -14.95
N ALA A 46 2.99 -14.82 -16.05
CA ALA A 46 2.59 -16.11 -16.60
C ALA A 46 2.96 -17.28 -15.66
N VAL A 47 4.15 -17.25 -15.05
CA VAL A 47 4.57 -18.25 -14.04
C VAL A 47 3.67 -18.17 -12.80
N LEU A 48 3.36 -16.98 -12.33
CA LEU A 48 2.48 -16.77 -11.17
C LEU A 48 1.08 -17.33 -11.43
N ARG A 49 0.47 -16.99 -12.58
CA ARG A 49 -0.84 -17.53 -12.96
C ARG A 49 -0.84 -19.05 -13.17
N ALA A 50 0.27 -19.61 -13.67
CA ALA A 50 0.42 -21.06 -13.80
C ALA A 50 0.43 -21.80 -12.44
N ASN A 51 0.73 -21.08 -11.35
CA ASN A 51 0.67 -21.56 -9.98
C ASN A 51 -0.61 -21.12 -9.24
N TRP A 52 -1.65 -20.69 -9.97
CA TRP A 52 -2.93 -20.21 -9.44
C TRP A 52 -2.87 -18.92 -8.60
N PHE A 53 -1.85 -18.08 -8.77
CA PHE A 53 -1.85 -16.74 -8.17
C PHE A 53 -2.66 -15.77 -9.04
N GLU A 54 -3.66 -15.12 -8.44
CA GLU A 54 -4.56 -14.21 -9.13
C GLU A 54 -4.41 -12.75 -8.67
N THR A 55 -3.96 -12.53 -7.43
CA THR A 55 -3.85 -11.19 -6.83
C THR A 55 -2.45 -10.90 -6.30
N PRO A 56 -2.04 -9.61 -6.21
CA PRO A 56 -0.77 -9.23 -5.61
C PRO A 56 -0.66 -9.60 -4.12
N GLU A 57 -1.78 -9.63 -3.41
CA GLU A 57 -1.83 -9.99 -1.99
C GLU A 57 -1.38 -11.44 -1.74
N GLU A 58 -1.75 -12.36 -2.63
CA GLU A 58 -1.33 -13.77 -2.50
C GLU A 58 0.19 -13.93 -2.64
N ILE A 59 0.81 -13.17 -3.55
CA ILE A 59 2.27 -13.17 -3.72
C ILE A 59 2.96 -12.45 -2.56
N ALA A 60 2.39 -11.34 -2.08
CA ALA A 60 2.91 -10.54 -0.97
C ALA A 60 2.86 -11.30 0.36
N ALA A 61 1.91 -12.22 0.53
CA ALA A 61 1.81 -13.08 1.70
C ALA A 61 2.87 -14.20 1.74
N LEU A 62 3.54 -14.47 0.63
CA LEU A 62 4.53 -15.54 0.52
C LEU A 62 5.94 -15.05 0.82
N SER A 63 6.76 -15.95 1.36
CA SER A 63 8.18 -15.67 1.58
C SER A 63 8.96 -15.71 0.26
N THR A 64 10.12 -15.05 0.25
CA THR A 64 11.07 -15.13 -0.87
C THR A 64 11.39 -16.58 -1.28
N SER A 65 11.42 -17.51 -0.32
CA SER A 65 11.68 -18.94 -0.57
C SER A 65 10.50 -19.64 -1.24
N ASP A 66 9.27 -19.34 -0.84
CA ASP A 66 8.06 -19.91 -1.46
C ASP A 66 7.90 -19.44 -2.91
N LEU A 67 8.16 -18.15 -3.16
CA LEU A 67 8.16 -17.60 -4.52
C LEU A 67 9.25 -18.24 -5.39
N SER A 68 10.43 -18.48 -4.82
CA SER A 68 11.50 -19.18 -5.54
C SER A 68 11.13 -20.65 -5.84
N ALA A 69 10.34 -21.31 -4.98
CA ALA A 69 9.90 -22.69 -5.17
C ALA A 69 8.90 -22.85 -6.33
N VAL A 70 8.09 -21.83 -6.61
CA VAL A 70 7.15 -21.80 -7.74
C VAL A 70 7.78 -21.35 -9.07
N GLY A 71 9.09 -21.09 -9.07
CA GLY A 71 9.87 -20.74 -10.26
C GLY A 71 10.02 -19.24 -10.52
N VAL A 72 9.66 -18.39 -9.55
CA VAL A 72 9.85 -16.93 -9.65
C VAL A 72 11.33 -16.59 -9.37
N PRO A 73 11.93 -15.63 -10.08
CA PRO A 73 13.32 -15.24 -9.84
C PRO A 73 13.51 -14.68 -8.42
N ALA A 74 14.54 -15.14 -7.71
CA ALA A 74 14.84 -14.69 -6.35
C ALA A 74 14.96 -13.15 -6.22
N ARG A 75 15.51 -12.47 -7.25
CA ARG A 75 15.58 -11.00 -7.28
C ARG A 75 14.21 -10.32 -7.29
N PHE A 76 13.24 -10.90 -7.99
CA PHE A 76 11.86 -10.40 -7.98
C PHE A 76 11.21 -10.69 -6.63
N ALA A 77 11.37 -11.91 -6.12
CA ALA A 77 10.81 -12.31 -4.83
C ALA A 77 11.29 -11.43 -3.66
N MET A 78 12.58 -11.05 -3.64
CA MET A 78 13.13 -10.11 -2.67
C MET A 78 12.53 -8.69 -2.79
N GLU A 79 12.22 -8.25 -4.02
CA GLU A 79 11.60 -6.94 -4.24
C GLU A 79 10.13 -6.95 -3.81
N VAL A 80 9.39 -8.04 -4.06
CA VAL A 80 8.02 -8.21 -3.56
C VAL A 80 7.98 -8.13 -2.04
N GLU A 81 8.90 -8.82 -1.36
CA GLU A 81 9.02 -8.78 0.10
C GLU A 81 9.34 -7.35 0.60
N ALA A 82 10.26 -6.65 -0.08
CA ALA A 82 10.58 -5.26 0.24
C ALA A 82 9.37 -4.32 0.06
N MET A 83 8.67 -4.42 -1.07
CA MET A 83 7.47 -3.61 -1.35
C MET A 83 6.35 -3.89 -0.33
N THR A 84 6.20 -5.14 0.08
CA THR A 84 5.20 -5.54 1.10
C THR A 84 5.56 -4.98 2.46
N GLU A 85 6.83 -5.02 2.84
CA GLU A 85 7.29 -4.44 4.11
C GLU A 85 7.15 -2.92 4.11
N GLU A 86 7.48 -2.25 3.00
CA GLU A 86 7.25 -0.81 2.83
C GLU A 86 5.76 -0.45 3.01
N ALA A 87 4.86 -1.18 2.35
CA ALA A 87 3.42 -0.98 2.47
C ALA A 87 2.90 -1.24 3.89
N ARG A 88 3.44 -2.26 4.58
CA ARG A 88 3.10 -2.57 5.97
C ARG A 88 3.55 -1.46 6.92
N VAL A 89 4.77 -0.94 6.73
CA VAL A 89 5.32 0.17 7.53
C VAL A 89 4.55 1.47 7.28
N GLU A 90 4.14 1.75 6.05
CA GLU A 90 3.27 2.90 5.74
C GLU A 90 1.88 2.74 6.38
N ALA A 91 1.26 1.56 6.31
CA ALA A 91 -0.03 1.30 6.95
C ALA A 91 0.06 1.40 8.48
N GLU A 92 1.13 0.92 9.09
CA GLU A 92 1.37 1.05 10.53
C GLU A 92 1.61 2.51 10.93
N GLN A 93 2.39 3.26 10.14
CA GLN A 93 2.57 4.70 10.36
C GLN A 93 1.27 5.49 10.18
N ALA A 94 0.43 5.13 9.22
CA ALA A 94 -0.89 5.73 9.03
C ALA A 94 -1.82 5.41 10.21
N ALA A 95 -1.83 4.17 10.71
CA ALA A 95 -2.60 3.79 11.90
C ALA A 95 -2.11 4.51 13.16
N ILE A 96 -0.79 4.68 13.30
CA ILE A 96 -0.19 5.46 14.39
C ILE A 96 -0.54 6.95 14.25
N ALA A 97 -0.48 7.51 13.04
CA ALA A 97 -0.85 8.89 12.75
C ALA A 97 -2.35 9.15 12.99
N GLU A 98 -3.23 8.23 12.65
CA GLU A 98 -4.67 8.30 12.96
C GLU A 98 -4.89 8.28 14.48
N ARG A 99 -4.21 7.37 15.18
CA ARG A 99 -4.28 7.27 16.65
C ARG A 99 -3.68 8.48 17.38
N LEU A 100 -2.68 9.14 16.80
CA LEU A 100 -2.08 10.38 17.31
C LEU A 100 -2.88 11.62 16.90
N GLY A 101 -3.45 11.64 15.70
CA GLY A 101 -4.30 12.72 15.18
C GLY A 101 -5.68 12.79 15.84
N ALA A 102 -6.18 11.66 16.35
CA ALA A 102 -7.34 11.61 17.23
C ALA A 102 -7.04 12.06 18.68
N ASN A 103 -5.79 12.36 19.02
CA ASN A 103 -5.40 12.84 20.34
C ASN A 103 -5.02 14.34 20.31
N PRO A 104 -5.92 15.26 20.71
CA PRO A 104 -5.61 16.69 20.75
C PRO A 104 -4.52 17.07 21.78
N ALA A 105 -3.99 16.12 22.56
CA ALA A 105 -2.94 16.38 23.53
C ALA A 105 -1.51 16.32 22.96
N ALA A 106 -1.28 15.71 21.79
CA ALA A 106 0.09 15.51 21.27
C ALA A 106 0.70 16.78 20.64
N THR A 107 -0.11 17.72 20.17
CA THR A 107 0.36 18.99 19.58
C THR A 107 0.69 20.05 20.63
N SER A 108 0.23 19.90 21.88
CA SER A 108 0.45 20.91 22.93
C SER A 108 1.75 20.70 23.74
N ALA A 109 2.44 19.57 23.59
CA ALA A 109 3.66 19.28 24.37
C ALA A 109 4.97 19.73 23.70
N LEU A 110 4.93 20.17 22.44
CA LEU A 110 6.12 20.68 21.72
C LEU A 110 6.12 22.21 21.53
N GLY A 111 5.20 22.93 22.18
CA GLY A 111 5.22 24.39 22.29
C GLY A 111 6.08 24.80 23.49
N GLY A 112 7.40 24.75 23.34
CA GLY A 112 8.30 25.39 24.29
C GLY A 112 8.11 26.90 24.26
N ASP A 113 7.53 27.47 25.32
CA ASP A 113 7.63 28.89 25.61
C ASP A 113 8.66 29.06 26.73
N GLY A 114 9.84 29.53 26.34
CA GLY A 114 10.86 29.98 27.26
C GLY A 114 10.64 31.43 27.63
N GLY A 115 10.85 31.77 28.91
CA GLY A 115 11.40 33.07 29.28
C GLY A 115 10.57 33.94 30.23
N ALA A 116 11.08 33.99 31.47
CA ALA A 116 11.26 35.18 32.31
C ALA A 116 10.07 36.01 32.79
N ASP A 117 9.82 35.97 34.11
CA ASP A 117 10.04 37.13 35.02
C ASP A 117 10.55 36.64 36.39
#